data_AF-A0A523E2H3-F1
#
_entry.id   AF-A0A523E2H3-F1
#
_cell.length_a   1.000
_cell.length_b   1.000
_cell.length_c   1.000
_cell.angle_alpha   90.00
_cell.angle_beta   90.00
_cell.angle_gamma   90.00
#
_symmetry.space_group_name_H-M   'P 1'
#
loop_
_entity.id
_entity.type
_entity.pdbx_description
1 polymer ?
#
loop_
_entity_poly.entity_id
_entity_poly.type
_entity_poly.pdbx_seq_one_letter_code
_entity_poly.pdbx_strand_id
1 'polypeptide(L)'
;MTFDNVSPRRDSVIFVRPKRTPSSVRALEQVVGRYAKHHGIAPGRIRRSISFCVLGATLDRVRTYDDNPAFVIKGGVAIEWRLRQSRATKDFDAIFKSSSSELVDALDEAFKNPYEGFVLRRDAELEDIGKALRVPIKIQFHERSWGTVPLEVSTPEGTSVPHESVRPTDLADFGLVGPAALPCIPIRRQIAKKIHALTQPPEEGRDNPRFRDLFDLWQLKDRVRADPELRAECKQIFRLRKTHTWPPKVTVYDSWGEPYRTMSTDARLAVTDVHQAANGLEEFFVSIEAFRSRIFASEFRDIPDAIAENTDLRDVIYELVGEQPIPSKVLEEPERLARFRQILEILVSREIDVSEAVRRTERYIPRQESIHRVSDRVFPDGWASELVRTQFSRFYNQALMMQLLAEGHTKCFVPHSSEEVANSPCSQQLAGREHELGVLYQRLIDYYSAGEWSAEPRIPDNPHCTHVVRPN
;
A
#
# COMPACT_ATOMS: atom_id res chain seq x y z
N MET A 1 -32.44 4.49 -60.13
CA MET A 1 -33.44 4.12 -59.10
C MET A 1 -32.77 3.04 -58.26
N THR A 2 -32.46 3.16 -56.99
CA THR A 2 -32.78 4.15 -55.94
C THR A 2 -31.61 4.10 -54.95
N PHE A 3 -31.06 5.27 -54.62
CA PHE A 3 -30.10 5.43 -53.54
C PHE A 3 -30.85 5.25 -52.22
N ASP A 4 -30.47 4.25 -51.43
CA ASP A 4 -30.99 4.12 -50.07
C ASP A 4 -30.41 5.24 -49.21
N ASN A 5 -31.35 6.10 -48.83
CA ASN A 5 -31.17 7.34 -48.12
C ASN A 5 -30.95 7.01 -46.63
N VAL A 6 -29.69 6.73 -46.23
CA VAL A 6 -29.34 6.66 -44.82
C VAL A 6 -29.35 8.09 -44.27
N SER A 7 -30.49 8.45 -43.69
CA SER A 7 -30.70 9.69 -42.95
C SER A 7 -29.62 9.85 -41.88
N PRO A 8 -28.84 10.95 -41.85
CA PRO A 8 -27.88 11.18 -40.79
C PRO A 8 -28.63 11.35 -39.47
N ARG A 9 -28.25 10.58 -38.45
CA ARG A 9 -28.80 10.72 -37.09
C ARG A 9 -28.66 12.18 -36.65
N ARG A 10 -29.81 12.86 -36.53
CA ARG A 10 -29.95 14.23 -36.06
C ARG A 10 -29.48 14.36 -34.59
N ASP A 11 -28.71 15.42 -34.36
CA ASP A 11 -28.41 16.07 -33.09
C ASP A 11 -27.53 15.32 -32.06
N SER A 12 -26.23 15.23 -32.33
CA SER A 12 -25.24 15.19 -31.23
C SER A 12 -25.24 16.56 -30.53
N VAL A 13 -26.13 16.73 -29.56
CA VAL A 13 -26.18 17.94 -28.70
C VAL A 13 -24.81 18.10 -28.05
N ILE A 14 -24.04 19.12 -28.44
CA ILE A 14 -22.76 19.44 -27.82
C ILE A 14 -23.01 19.78 -26.35
N PHE A 15 -22.32 19.10 -25.43
CA PHE A 15 -22.38 19.46 -24.02
C PHE A 15 -21.60 20.77 -23.80
N VAL A 16 -22.27 21.77 -23.25
CA VAL A 16 -21.65 23.06 -22.88
C VAL A 16 -21.56 23.15 -21.37
N ARG A 17 -20.33 23.23 -20.86
CA ARG A 17 -20.03 23.38 -19.43
C ARG A 17 -20.65 24.68 -18.88
N PRO A 18 -21.24 24.68 -17.67
CA PRO A 18 -21.70 25.90 -17.04
C PRO A 18 -20.52 26.86 -16.78
N LYS A 19 -20.72 28.16 -17.03
CA LYS A 19 -19.72 29.19 -16.71
C LYS A 19 -19.69 29.59 -15.22
N ARG A 20 -20.70 29.17 -14.46
CA ARG A 20 -20.89 29.52 -13.05
C ARG A 20 -21.44 28.31 -12.30
N THR A 21 -21.17 28.27 -11.00
CA THR A 21 -21.76 27.30 -10.07
C THR A 21 -23.28 27.32 -10.14
N PRO A 22 -23.94 26.15 -10.27
CA PRO A 22 -25.40 26.08 -10.24
C PRO A 22 -25.96 26.62 -8.93
N SER A 23 -26.94 27.50 -8.99
CA SER A 23 -27.50 28.18 -7.80
C SER A 23 -28.49 27.33 -6.97
N SER A 24 -28.79 26.10 -7.41
CA SER A 24 -29.75 25.22 -6.75
C SER A 24 -29.55 23.76 -7.14
N VAL A 25 -30.07 22.83 -6.34
CA VAL A 25 -30.11 21.39 -6.68
C VAL A 25 -30.74 21.15 -8.05
N ARG A 26 -31.85 21.83 -8.36
CA ARG A 26 -32.53 21.69 -9.65
C ARG A 26 -31.63 22.11 -10.82
N ALA A 27 -30.88 23.20 -10.66
CA ALA A 27 -29.95 23.65 -11.68
C ALA A 27 -28.80 22.66 -11.86
N LEU A 28 -28.22 22.12 -10.78
CA LEU A 28 -27.17 21.12 -10.85
C LEU A 28 -27.67 19.81 -11.50
N GLU A 29 -28.86 19.33 -11.13
CA GLU A 29 -29.52 18.17 -11.75
C GLU A 29 -29.75 18.34 -13.26
N GLN A 30 -30.10 19.56 -13.71
CA GLN A 30 -30.23 19.85 -15.14
C GLN A 30 -28.88 19.74 -15.86
N VAL A 31 -27.78 20.20 -15.25
CA VAL A 31 -26.43 20.04 -15.82
C VAL A 31 -26.05 18.56 -15.87
N VAL A 32 -26.29 17.82 -14.78
CA VAL A 32 -26.09 16.37 -14.69
C VAL A 32 -26.87 15.64 -15.79
N GLY A 33 -28.15 15.96 -15.98
CA GLY A 33 -29.00 15.34 -17.00
C GLY A 33 -28.50 15.60 -18.43
N ARG A 34 -28.02 16.83 -18.71
CA ARG A 34 -27.42 17.15 -20.02
C ARG A 34 -26.11 16.41 -20.25
N TYR A 35 -25.24 16.35 -19.25
CA TYR A 35 -23.97 15.61 -19.31
C TYR A 35 -24.23 14.11 -19.53
N ALA A 36 -25.11 13.54 -18.73
CA ALA A 36 -25.53 12.14 -18.79
C ALA A 36 -26.05 11.77 -20.19
N LYS A 37 -26.94 12.59 -20.77
CA LYS A 37 -27.47 12.38 -22.11
C LYS A 37 -26.37 12.45 -23.19
N HIS A 38 -25.46 13.41 -23.08
CA HIS A 38 -24.37 13.59 -24.04
C HIS A 38 -23.40 12.40 -24.05
N HIS A 39 -23.05 11.89 -22.87
CA HIS A 39 -22.09 10.79 -22.72
C HIS A 39 -22.73 9.38 -22.73
N GLY A 40 -24.07 9.28 -22.79
CA GLY A 40 -24.76 8.00 -22.72
C GLY A 40 -24.60 7.29 -21.37
N ILE A 41 -24.49 8.05 -20.28
CA ILE A 41 -24.30 7.55 -18.91
C ILE A 41 -25.58 7.78 -18.11
N ALA A 42 -25.94 6.87 -17.21
CA ALA A 42 -27.08 7.07 -16.31
C ALA A 42 -26.87 8.30 -15.40
N PRO A 43 -27.83 9.26 -15.30
CA PRO A 43 -27.70 10.46 -14.47
C PRO A 43 -27.37 10.17 -13.01
N GLY A 44 -27.94 9.10 -12.44
CA GLY A 44 -27.66 8.67 -11.06
C GLY A 44 -26.19 8.31 -10.83
N ARG A 45 -25.48 7.80 -11.86
CA ARG A 45 -24.04 7.52 -11.77
C ARG A 45 -23.23 8.81 -11.71
N ILE A 46 -23.57 9.80 -12.53
CA ILE A 46 -22.92 11.12 -12.53
C ILE A 46 -23.16 11.83 -11.20
N ARG A 47 -24.42 11.84 -10.71
CA ARG A 47 -24.76 12.38 -9.39
C ARG A 47 -23.90 11.77 -8.29
N ARG A 48 -23.76 10.44 -8.30
CA ARG A 48 -22.93 9.73 -7.31
C ARG A 48 -21.45 10.05 -7.45
N SER A 49 -20.95 10.14 -8.69
CA SER A 49 -19.55 10.55 -8.93
C SER A 49 -19.26 11.94 -8.38
N ILE A 50 -20.19 12.90 -8.50
CA ILE A 50 -20.06 14.23 -7.89
C ILE A 50 -20.01 14.08 -6.36
N SER A 51 -20.93 13.32 -5.77
CA SER A 51 -20.95 13.06 -4.32
C SER A 51 -19.65 12.46 -3.80
N PHE A 52 -19.05 11.50 -4.53
CA PHE A 52 -17.78 10.89 -4.15
C PHE A 52 -16.61 11.89 -4.22
N CYS A 53 -16.57 12.75 -5.24
CA CYS A 53 -15.52 13.77 -5.33
C CYS A 53 -15.63 14.79 -4.19
N VAL A 54 -16.85 15.24 -3.89
CA VAL A 54 -17.13 16.15 -2.78
C VAL A 54 -16.75 15.51 -1.45
N LEU A 55 -17.19 14.28 -1.18
CA LEU A 55 -16.83 13.56 0.05
C LEU A 55 -15.32 13.39 0.17
N GLY A 56 -14.65 12.92 -0.88
CA GLY A 56 -13.19 12.78 -0.89
C GLY A 56 -12.46 14.09 -0.62
N ALA A 57 -12.89 15.20 -1.24
CA ALA A 57 -12.30 16.52 -1.02
C ALA A 57 -12.48 17.03 0.42
N THR A 58 -13.61 16.72 1.06
CA THR A 58 -13.82 17.08 2.47
C THR A 58 -12.99 16.24 3.43
N LEU A 59 -12.90 14.92 3.20
CA LEU A 59 -12.06 14.02 4.00
C LEU A 59 -10.57 14.37 3.87
N ASP A 60 -10.14 14.81 2.68
CA ASP A 60 -8.77 15.28 2.43
C ASP A 60 -8.42 16.62 3.09
N ARG A 61 -9.27 17.18 3.95
CA ARG A 61 -8.90 18.31 4.82
C ARG A 61 -8.22 17.87 6.10
N VAL A 62 -8.43 16.61 6.49
CA VAL A 62 -7.95 16.09 7.77
C VAL A 62 -6.54 15.54 7.60
N ARG A 63 -5.67 15.92 8.53
CA ARG A 63 -4.26 15.55 8.53
C ARG A 63 -3.92 14.80 9.81
N THR A 64 -2.97 13.87 9.72
CA THR A 64 -2.32 13.25 10.86
C THR A 64 -1.35 14.24 11.52
N TYR A 65 -0.78 13.88 12.67
CA TYR A 65 0.25 14.69 13.33
C TYR A 65 1.43 15.05 12.41
N ASP A 66 1.87 14.11 11.56
CA ASP A 66 2.96 14.32 10.59
C ASP A 66 2.51 14.97 9.26
N ASP A 67 1.40 15.71 9.26
CA ASP A 67 0.84 16.41 8.09
C ASP A 67 0.51 15.51 6.88
N ASN A 68 0.33 14.21 7.08
CA ASN A 68 -0.15 13.29 6.06
C ASN A 68 -1.69 13.26 6.02
N PRO A 69 -2.33 12.91 4.89
CA PRO A 69 -3.78 12.72 4.86
C PRO A 69 -4.23 11.64 5.85
N ALA A 70 -5.17 12.01 6.74
CA ALA A 70 -5.71 11.07 7.73
C ALA A 70 -6.63 10.01 7.11
N PHE A 71 -7.27 10.36 6.00
CA PHE A 71 -8.10 9.44 5.21
C PHE A 71 -7.41 9.09 3.89
N VAL A 72 -7.41 7.79 3.54
CA VAL A 72 -6.91 7.29 2.25
C VAL A 72 -7.99 6.46 1.57
N ILE A 73 -8.37 6.83 0.36
CA ILE A 73 -9.51 6.27 -0.38
C ILE A 73 -9.13 4.91 -0.98
N LYS A 74 -10.03 3.94 -0.92
CA LYS A 74 -9.85 2.58 -1.46
C LYS A 74 -11.07 2.13 -2.27
N GLY A 75 -11.11 0.84 -2.60
CA GLY A 75 -12.31 0.20 -3.12
C GLY A 75 -12.74 0.68 -4.50
N GLY A 76 -14.04 0.57 -4.79
CA GLY A 76 -14.58 0.82 -6.14
C GLY A 76 -14.34 2.23 -6.65
N VAL A 77 -14.37 3.24 -5.77
CA VAL A 77 -14.20 4.66 -6.12
C VAL A 77 -12.79 4.94 -6.64
N ALA A 78 -11.77 4.43 -5.96
CA ALA A 78 -10.37 4.59 -6.36
C ALA A 78 -10.08 3.94 -7.73
N ILE A 79 -10.79 2.85 -8.08
CA ILE A 79 -10.69 2.20 -9.39
C ILE A 79 -11.46 2.98 -10.45
N GLU A 80 -12.65 3.48 -10.13
CA GLU A 80 -13.43 4.31 -11.05
C GLU A 80 -12.63 5.52 -11.53
N TRP A 81 -11.92 6.20 -10.62
CA TRP A 81 -11.07 7.33 -10.97
C TRP A 81 -9.83 6.95 -11.81
N ARG A 82 -9.29 5.74 -11.65
CA ARG A 82 -8.14 5.26 -12.45
C ARG A 82 -8.54 4.77 -13.84
N LEU A 83 -9.61 3.99 -13.93
CA LEU A 83 -10.04 3.35 -15.17
C LEU A 83 -10.92 4.26 -16.03
N ARG A 84 -11.65 5.22 -15.43
CA ARG A 84 -12.69 6.08 -16.05
C ARG A 84 -13.89 5.31 -16.63
N GLN A 85 -13.71 4.07 -17.06
CA GLN A 85 -14.74 3.14 -17.54
C GLN A 85 -14.87 1.95 -16.60
N SER A 86 -15.19 2.18 -15.32
CA SER A 86 -15.45 1.09 -14.35
C SER A 86 -16.93 0.72 -14.30
N ARG A 87 -17.26 -0.36 -13.57
CA ARG A 87 -18.62 -0.58 -13.07
C ARG A 87 -19.02 0.53 -12.09
N ALA A 88 -20.32 0.74 -11.92
CA ALA A 88 -20.83 1.66 -10.91
C ALA A 88 -20.54 1.11 -9.49
N THR A 89 -19.95 1.93 -8.63
CA THR A 89 -19.85 1.66 -7.18
C THR A 89 -20.94 2.41 -6.42
N LYS A 90 -21.34 1.88 -5.26
CA LYS A 90 -22.35 2.50 -4.38
C LYS A 90 -21.72 3.07 -3.11
N ASP A 91 -20.69 2.39 -2.63
CA ASP A 91 -20.03 2.69 -1.37
C ASP A 91 -18.76 3.51 -1.60
N PHE A 92 -18.44 4.34 -0.61
CA PHE A 92 -17.20 5.08 -0.54
C PHE A 92 -16.33 4.44 0.53
N ASP A 93 -15.28 3.75 0.12
CA ASP A 93 -14.37 3.09 1.05
C ASP A 93 -13.16 3.97 1.38
N ALA A 94 -12.80 4.06 2.65
CA ALA A 94 -11.59 4.75 3.11
C ALA A 94 -10.85 3.94 4.20
N ILE A 95 -9.57 4.24 4.35
CA ILE A 95 -8.74 3.87 5.50
C ILE A 95 -8.57 5.12 6.35
N PHE A 96 -8.81 5.01 7.65
CA PHE A 96 -8.45 6.06 8.61
C PHE A 96 -7.13 5.69 9.29
N LYS A 97 -6.15 6.58 9.25
CA LYS A 97 -4.77 6.32 9.71
C LYS A 97 -4.56 6.55 11.22
N SER A 98 -5.52 7.14 11.91
CA SER A 98 -5.45 7.38 13.35
C SER A 98 -6.28 6.36 14.14
N SER A 99 -6.33 6.51 15.47
CA SER A 99 -7.12 5.65 16.35
C SER A 99 -8.61 5.69 15.97
N SER A 100 -9.30 4.54 15.98
CA SER A 100 -10.74 4.47 15.70
C SER A 100 -11.58 5.35 16.65
N SER A 101 -11.10 5.60 17.87
CA SER A 101 -11.73 6.52 18.83
C SER A 101 -11.79 7.97 18.35
N GLU A 102 -10.89 8.38 17.46
CA GLU A 102 -10.80 9.75 16.93
C GLU A 102 -11.61 9.94 15.63
N LEU A 103 -12.21 8.86 15.10
CA LEU A 103 -12.88 8.90 13.80
C LEU A 103 -14.04 9.90 13.77
N VAL A 104 -14.81 9.97 14.86
CA VAL A 104 -15.97 10.85 14.99
C VAL A 104 -15.54 12.32 14.88
N ASP A 105 -14.54 12.71 15.67
CA ASP A 105 -14.00 14.07 15.69
C ASP A 105 -13.36 14.43 14.35
N ALA A 106 -12.64 13.49 13.74
CA ALA A 106 -12.05 13.66 12.42
C ALA A 106 -13.11 13.90 11.32
N LEU A 107 -14.22 13.16 11.34
CA LEU A 107 -15.34 13.37 10.41
C LEU A 107 -16.02 14.73 10.64
N ASP A 108 -16.22 15.13 11.90
CA ASP A 108 -16.82 16.41 12.24
C ASP A 108 -15.94 17.58 11.78
N GLU A 109 -14.62 17.49 11.96
CA GLU A 109 -13.69 18.49 11.43
C GLU A 109 -13.67 18.50 9.89
N ALA A 110 -13.70 17.34 9.22
CA ALA A 110 -13.77 17.24 7.75
C ALA A 110 -14.99 17.99 7.18
N PHE A 111 -16.14 17.88 7.87
CA PHE A 111 -17.44 18.39 7.41
C PHE A 111 -17.80 19.77 7.94
N LYS A 112 -16.97 20.35 8.82
CA LYS A 112 -17.17 21.66 9.45
C LYS A 112 -17.43 22.79 8.46
N ASN A 113 -16.70 22.79 7.35
CA ASN A 113 -16.80 23.81 6.30
C ASN A 113 -17.50 23.26 5.06
N PRO A 114 -18.40 24.02 4.41
CA PRO A 114 -18.95 23.65 3.12
C PRO A 114 -17.86 23.43 2.04
N TYR A 115 -18.17 22.67 0.99
CA TYR A 115 -17.31 22.49 -0.18
C TYR A 115 -18.12 22.84 -1.42
N GLU A 116 -17.79 23.92 -2.14
CA GLU A 116 -18.49 24.31 -3.38
C GLU A 116 -20.03 24.35 -3.26
N GLY A 117 -20.56 24.86 -2.14
CA GLY A 117 -22.01 24.90 -1.86
C GLY A 117 -22.61 23.59 -1.32
N PHE A 118 -21.81 22.54 -1.18
CA PHE A 118 -22.19 21.29 -0.52
C PHE A 118 -21.92 21.34 0.99
N VAL A 119 -22.88 20.83 1.77
CA VAL A 119 -22.75 20.62 3.21
C VAL A 119 -22.92 19.13 3.48
N LEU A 120 -21.99 18.55 4.22
CA LEU A 120 -22.00 17.13 4.58
C LEU A 120 -22.30 16.98 6.06
N ARG A 121 -23.04 15.93 6.42
CA ARG A 121 -23.29 15.54 7.80
C ARG A 121 -23.24 14.02 7.89
N ARG A 122 -22.51 13.49 8.86
CA ARG A 122 -22.63 12.07 9.25
C ARG A 122 -23.88 11.85 10.09
N ASP A 123 -24.35 10.61 10.17
CA ASP A 123 -25.24 10.22 11.26
C ASP A 123 -24.49 10.11 12.60
N ALA A 124 -25.25 10.18 13.69
CA ALA A 124 -24.71 10.09 15.04
C ALA A 124 -24.15 8.70 15.34
N GLU A 125 -24.85 7.66 14.89
CA GLU A 125 -24.48 6.26 15.08
C GLU A 125 -23.59 5.77 13.93
N LEU A 126 -22.50 5.10 14.29
CA LEU A 126 -21.64 4.37 13.38
C LEU A 126 -21.98 2.89 13.49
N GLU A 127 -22.25 2.24 12.37
CA GLU A 127 -22.54 0.81 12.31
C GLU A 127 -21.23 0.02 12.24
N ASP A 128 -20.98 -0.88 13.18
CA ASP A 128 -19.86 -1.83 13.09
C ASP A 128 -20.24 -3.00 12.18
N ILE A 129 -19.54 -3.11 11.04
CA ILE A 129 -19.72 -4.18 10.06
C ILE A 129 -18.55 -5.19 10.08
N GLY A 130 -17.85 -5.27 11.22
CA GLY A 130 -16.77 -6.21 11.50
C GLY A 130 -15.39 -5.65 11.18
N LYS A 131 -15.03 -5.55 9.89
CA LYS A 131 -13.70 -5.05 9.47
C LYS A 131 -13.66 -3.54 9.19
N ALA A 132 -14.78 -2.86 9.37
CA ALA A 132 -14.94 -1.43 9.11
C ALA A 132 -16.12 -0.88 9.91
N LEU A 133 -16.13 0.44 10.07
CA LEU A 133 -17.29 1.20 10.52
C LEU A 133 -17.99 1.79 9.31
N ARG A 134 -19.31 1.62 9.20
CA ARG A 134 -20.13 2.22 8.17
C ARG A 134 -20.87 3.45 8.71
N VAL A 135 -20.80 4.54 7.97
CA VAL A 135 -21.37 5.84 8.33
C VAL A 135 -22.17 6.40 7.15
N PRO A 136 -23.49 6.59 7.28
CA PRO A 136 -24.27 7.29 6.27
C PRO A 136 -23.91 8.79 6.25
N ILE A 137 -23.41 9.28 5.12
CA ILE A 137 -23.09 10.70 4.93
C ILE A 137 -24.19 11.37 4.12
N LYS A 138 -24.97 12.24 4.78
CA LYS A 138 -26.02 13.07 4.20
C LYS A 138 -25.37 14.29 3.55
N ILE A 139 -25.60 14.46 2.25
CA ILE A 139 -25.07 15.56 1.45
C ILE A 139 -26.22 16.48 1.07
N GLN A 140 -26.05 17.78 1.32
CA GLN A 140 -26.94 18.85 0.90
C GLN A 140 -26.20 19.76 -0.08
N PHE A 141 -26.92 20.38 -1.00
CA PHE A 141 -26.41 21.41 -1.90
C PHE A 141 -27.35 22.62 -1.84
N HIS A 142 -26.84 23.79 -1.46
CA HIS A 142 -27.66 24.97 -1.17
C HIS A 142 -28.90 24.64 -0.32
N GLU A 143 -28.66 24.09 0.88
CA GLU A 143 -29.68 23.75 1.92
C GLU A 143 -30.68 22.64 1.57
N ARG A 144 -30.68 22.14 0.33
CA ARG A 144 -31.57 21.08 -0.12
C ARG A 144 -30.84 19.74 -0.21
N SER A 145 -31.54 18.65 0.06
CA SER A 145 -30.97 17.30 0.00
C SER A 145 -30.43 16.97 -1.39
N TRP A 146 -29.16 16.56 -1.45
CA TRP A 146 -28.47 16.07 -2.65
C TRP A 146 -28.29 14.55 -2.64
N GLY A 147 -28.30 13.90 -1.48
CA GLY A 147 -28.29 12.44 -1.40
C GLY A 147 -27.50 11.93 -0.20
N THR A 148 -27.42 10.61 -0.09
CA THR A 148 -26.69 9.95 0.99
C THR A 148 -25.65 9.01 0.39
N VAL A 149 -24.43 9.05 0.92
CA VAL A 149 -23.34 8.14 0.56
C VAL A 149 -22.98 7.29 1.77
N PRO A 150 -23.01 5.94 1.69
CA PRO A 150 -22.43 5.11 2.73
C PRO A 150 -20.90 5.19 2.66
N LEU A 151 -20.29 5.69 3.73
CA LEU A 151 -18.84 5.72 3.94
C LEU A 151 -18.44 4.51 4.78
N GLU A 152 -17.56 3.66 4.27
CA GLU A 152 -16.98 2.54 5.02
C GLU A 152 -15.52 2.84 5.37
N VAL A 153 -15.22 2.93 6.67
CA VAL A 153 -13.90 3.28 7.18
C VAL A 153 -13.28 2.09 7.88
N SER A 154 -12.17 1.59 7.35
CA SER A 154 -11.36 0.56 8.02
C SER A 154 -10.10 1.16 8.63
N THR A 155 -9.49 0.46 9.58
CA THR A 155 -8.13 0.78 10.06
C THR A 155 -7.09 0.35 9.01
N PRO A 156 -5.83 0.83 9.14
CA PRO A 156 -4.75 0.38 8.28
C PRO A 156 -4.49 -1.11 8.50
N GLU A 157 -4.16 -1.80 7.41
CA GLU A 157 -3.88 -3.23 7.41
C GLU A 157 -2.47 -3.41 6.84
N GLY A 158 -1.59 -4.02 7.63
CA GLY A 158 -0.18 -4.25 7.26
C GLY A 158 0.70 -3.01 7.40
N THR A 159 1.88 -3.06 6.77
CA THR A 159 2.86 -1.98 6.77
C THR A 159 2.27 -0.69 6.19
N SER A 160 2.64 0.46 6.76
CA SER A 160 2.31 1.75 6.16
C SER A 160 2.91 1.85 4.77
N VAL A 161 2.13 2.31 3.79
CA VAL A 161 2.65 2.66 2.46
C VAL A 161 2.26 4.08 2.10
N PRO A 162 3.10 4.78 1.34
CA PRO A 162 2.72 6.06 0.74
C PRO A 162 1.40 5.92 -0.02
N HIS A 163 0.58 6.97 0.04
CA HIS A 163 -0.64 7.03 -0.77
C HIS A 163 -0.29 7.45 -2.21
N GLU A 164 -1.14 7.11 -3.16
CA GLU A 164 -1.08 7.66 -4.52
C GLU A 164 -2.05 8.83 -4.66
N SER A 165 -1.60 9.93 -5.23
CA SER A 165 -2.45 11.06 -5.59
C SER A 165 -3.18 10.75 -6.91
N VAL A 166 -4.51 10.66 -6.87
CA VAL A 166 -5.33 10.25 -8.02
C VAL A 166 -6.27 11.37 -8.40
N ARG A 167 -6.27 11.74 -9.68
CA ARG A 167 -7.21 12.73 -10.21
C ARG A 167 -8.64 12.17 -10.17
N PRO A 168 -9.59 12.78 -9.45
CA PRO A 168 -10.96 12.30 -9.44
C PRO A 168 -11.74 12.77 -10.68
N THR A 169 -13.07 12.62 -10.68
CA THR A 169 -13.92 13.19 -11.74
C THR A 169 -13.80 14.71 -11.76
N ASP A 170 -13.72 15.28 -12.96
CA ASP A 170 -13.58 16.73 -13.13
C ASP A 170 -14.91 17.44 -12.82
N LEU A 171 -14.95 18.15 -11.70
CA LEU A 171 -16.15 18.88 -11.29
C LEU A 171 -16.41 20.14 -12.13
N ALA A 172 -15.43 20.61 -12.92
CA ALA A 172 -15.59 21.77 -13.78
C ALA A 172 -16.63 21.54 -14.89
N ASP A 173 -16.87 20.28 -15.27
CA ASP A 173 -17.97 19.91 -16.17
C ASP A 173 -19.34 20.35 -15.62
N PHE A 174 -19.46 20.48 -14.30
CA PHE A 174 -20.69 20.83 -13.61
C PHE A 174 -20.72 22.27 -13.09
N GLY A 175 -19.71 23.08 -13.44
CA GLY A 175 -19.56 24.46 -12.95
C GLY A 175 -19.04 24.56 -11.52
N LEU A 176 -18.39 23.51 -11.02
CA LEU A 176 -17.88 23.39 -9.66
C LEU A 176 -16.34 23.31 -9.68
N VAL A 177 -15.67 23.77 -8.63
CA VAL A 177 -14.22 23.57 -8.48
C VAL A 177 -13.94 22.23 -7.79
N GLY A 178 -13.27 21.32 -8.49
CA GLY A 178 -12.90 20.01 -7.94
C GLY A 178 -11.47 19.99 -7.37
N PRO A 179 -11.13 18.98 -6.54
CA PRO A 179 -9.76 18.80 -6.09
C PRO A 179 -8.90 18.31 -7.27
N ALA A 180 -7.63 18.75 -7.32
CA ALA A 180 -6.71 18.35 -8.38
C ALA A 180 -6.36 16.85 -8.31
N ALA A 181 -6.19 16.34 -7.09
CA ALA A 181 -5.97 14.94 -6.79
C ALA A 181 -6.52 14.61 -5.40
N LEU A 182 -6.75 13.32 -5.15
CA LEU A 182 -7.17 12.81 -3.85
C LEU A 182 -6.29 11.62 -3.43
N PRO A 183 -6.01 11.46 -2.13
CA PRO A 183 -5.18 10.37 -1.62
C PRO A 183 -5.92 9.03 -1.74
N CYS A 184 -5.37 8.11 -2.53
CA CYS A 184 -5.85 6.75 -2.66
C CYS A 184 -4.80 5.75 -2.20
N ILE A 185 -5.22 4.54 -1.84
CA ILE A 185 -4.28 3.44 -1.65
C ILE A 185 -3.49 3.20 -2.95
N PRO A 186 -2.22 2.77 -2.88
CA PRO A 186 -1.46 2.41 -4.06
C PRO A 186 -2.17 1.37 -4.91
N ILE A 187 -2.03 1.48 -6.23
CA ILE A 187 -2.73 0.58 -7.13
C ILE A 187 -2.29 -0.87 -6.95
N ARG A 188 -1.02 -1.09 -6.60
CA ARG A 188 -0.47 -2.42 -6.30
C ARG A 188 -1.15 -3.07 -5.10
N ARG A 189 -1.25 -2.32 -3.99
CA ARG A 189 -1.98 -2.75 -2.79
C ARG A 189 -3.46 -3.01 -3.07
N GLN A 190 -4.08 -2.17 -3.91
CA GLN A 190 -5.47 -2.35 -4.32
C GLN A 190 -5.68 -3.64 -5.09
N ILE A 191 -4.78 -3.95 -6.04
CA ILE A 191 -4.78 -5.21 -6.79
C ILE A 191 -4.57 -6.39 -5.84
N ALA A 192 -3.55 -6.36 -4.98
CA ALA A 192 -3.27 -7.42 -4.01
C ALA A 192 -4.48 -7.74 -3.12
N LYS A 193 -5.13 -6.71 -2.56
CA LYS A 193 -6.35 -6.88 -1.73
C LYS A 193 -7.51 -7.48 -2.52
N LYS A 194 -7.67 -7.13 -3.79
CA LYS A 194 -8.71 -7.70 -4.67
C LYS A 194 -8.42 -9.13 -5.06
N ILE A 195 -7.16 -9.47 -5.38
CA ILE A 195 -6.78 -10.84 -5.68
C ILE A 195 -7.11 -11.71 -4.47
N HIS A 196 -6.64 -11.32 -3.27
CA HIS A 196 -6.97 -12.05 -2.04
C HIS A 196 -8.48 -12.18 -1.82
N ALA A 197 -9.27 -11.10 -2.00
CA ALA A 197 -10.72 -11.16 -1.78
C ALA A 197 -11.44 -12.05 -2.80
N LEU A 198 -11.00 -12.02 -4.06
CA LEU A 198 -11.51 -12.86 -5.15
C LEU A 198 -11.25 -14.34 -4.88
N THR A 199 -10.07 -14.69 -4.38
CA THR A 199 -9.61 -16.07 -4.21
C THR A 199 -9.75 -16.62 -2.80
N GLN A 200 -10.30 -15.82 -1.88
CA GLN A 200 -10.54 -16.27 -0.51
C GLN A 200 -11.51 -17.47 -0.55
N PRO A 201 -11.15 -18.59 0.10
CA PRO A 201 -12.07 -19.71 0.26
C PRO A 201 -13.37 -19.24 0.91
N PRO A 202 -14.54 -19.66 0.37
CA PRO A 202 -15.81 -19.25 0.93
C PRO A 202 -16.03 -19.92 2.30
N GLU A 203 -16.93 -19.34 3.08
CA GLU A 203 -17.50 -20.02 4.24
C GLU A 203 -18.30 -21.25 3.78
N GLU A 204 -18.33 -22.30 4.61
CA GLU A 204 -19.01 -23.56 4.26
C GLU A 204 -20.43 -23.34 3.75
N GLY A 205 -20.72 -23.92 2.58
CA GLY A 205 -22.06 -23.89 1.96
C GLY A 205 -22.45 -22.58 1.27
N ARG A 206 -21.53 -21.64 1.06
CA ARG A 206 -21.82 -20.37 0.34
C ARG A 206 -20.88 -20.15 -0.84
N ASP A 207 -21.39 -19.59 -1.93
CA ASP A 207 -20.55 -19.07 -3.00
C ASP A 207 -19.87 -17.77 -2.57
N ASN A 208 -18.62 -17.57 -2.97
CA ASN A 208 -17.96 -16.27 -2.82
C ASN A 208 -18.61 -15.28 -3.81
N PRO A 209 -19.26 -14.17 -3.39
CA PRO A 209 -20.01 -13.28 -4.31
C PRO A 209 -19.13 -12.28 -5.08
N ARG A 210 -17.82 -12.51 -5.13
CA ARG A 210 -16.79 -11.55 -5.57
C ARG A 210 -16.49 -11.58 -7.08
N PHE A 211 -17.42 -12.00 -7.94
CA PHE A 211 -17.28 -11.89 -9.41
C PHE A 211 -16.99 -10.46 -9.90
N ARG A 212 -17.37 -9.44 -9.12
CA ARG A 212 -17.03 -8.03 -9.39
C ARG A 212 -15.55 -7.73 -9.25
N ASP A 213 -14.84 -8.43 -8.36
CA ASP A 213 -13.39 -8.29 -8.22
C ASP A 213 -12.67 -8.92 -9.42
N LEU A 214 -13.20 -10.01 -10.00
CA LEU A 214 -12.72 -10.58 -11.27
C LEU A 214 -12.81 -9.55 -12.41
N PHE A 215 -13.95 -8.87 -12.54
CA PHE A 215 -14.13 -7.80 -13.54
C PHE A 215 -13.24 -6.58 -13.31
N ASP A 216 -13.09 -6.14 -12.06
CA ASP A 216 -12.22 -5.01 -11.73
C ASP A 216 -10.76 -5.37 -12.02
N LEU A 217 -10.30 -6.56 -11.61
CA LEU A 217 -8.94 -7.05 -11.86
C LEU A 217 -8.64 -7.27 -13.34
N TRP A 218 -9.60 -7.80 -14.12
CA TRP A 218 -9.45 -8.01 -15.55
C TRP A 218 -9.08 -6.71 -16.30
N GLN A 219 -9.68 -5.59 -15.89
CA GLN A 219 -9.38 -4.29 -16.46
C GLN A 219 -8.09 -3.68 -15.92
N LEU A 220 -7.77 -3.95 -14.65
CA LEU A 220 -6.55 -3.44 -14.02
C LEU A 220 -5.29 -4.14 -14.54
N LYS A 221 -5.35 -5.44 -14.88
CA LYS A 221 -4.17 -6.19 -15.38
C LYS A 221 -3.58 -5.61 -16.66
N ASP A 222 -4.38 -4.95 -17.50
CA ASP A 222 -3.90 -4.31 -18.74
C ASP A 222 -3.34 -2.90 -18.50
N ARG A 223 -3.53 -2.35 -17.30
CA ARG A 223 -3.14 -0.98 -16.92
C ARG A 223 -1.96 -0.97 -15.95
N VAL A 224 -1.74 -2.07 -15.24
CA VAL A 224 -0.68 -2.20 -14.24
C VAL A 224 0.25 -3.33 -14.65
N ARG A 225 1.52 -2.99 -14.87
CA ARG A 225 2.54 -3.98 -15.17
C ARG A 225 2.82 -4.82 -13.93
N ALA A 226 2.98 -6.12 -14.12
CA ALA A 226 3.61 -6.96 -13.11
C ALA A 226 5.04 -6.47 -12.85
N ASP A 227 5.40 -6.34 -11.58
CA ASP A 227 6.71 -5.88 -11.11
C ASP A 227 6.99 -6.45 -9.70
N PRO A 228 8.24 -6.34 -9.20
CA PRO A 228 8.59 -6.86 -7.88
C PRO A 228 7.75 -6.28 -6.74
N GLU A 229 7.37 -5.00 -6.83
CA GLU A 229 6.56 -4.31 -5.81
C GLU A 229 5.13 -4.85 -5.75
N LEU A 230 4.52 -5.16 -6.89
CA LEU A 230 3.18 -5.77 -6.92
C LEU A 230 3.23 -7.18 -6.34
N ARG A 231 4.31 -7.92 -6.62
CA ARG A 231 4.54 -9.24 -6.04
C ARG A 231 4.67 -9.17 -4.51
N ALA A 232 5.47 -8.23 -4.00
CA ALA A 232 5.64 -7.99 -2.56
C ALA A 232 4.29 -7.70 -1.88
N GLU A 233 3.51 -6.77 -2.43
CA GLU A 233 2.17 -6.43 -1.95
C GLU A 233 1.22 -7.63 -1.92
N CYS A 234 1.23 -8.46 -2.97
CA CYS A 234 0.43 -9.69 -2.99
C CYS A 234 0.84 -10.64 -1.87
N LYS A 235 2.13 -10.93 -1.71
CA LYS A 235 2.61 -11.82 -0.66
C LYS A 235 2.31 -11.27 0.73
N GLN A 236 2.52 -9.98 0.95
CA GLN A 236 2.25 -9.31 2.22
C GLN A 236 0.77 -9.46 2.63
N ILE A 237 -0.18 -9.15 1.73
CA ILE A 237 -1.61 -9.26 2.03
C ILE A 237 -2.00 -10.69 2.38
N PHE A 238 -1.45 -11.68 1.67
CA PHE A 238 -1.72 -13.10 1.93
C PHE A 238 -1.13 -13.57 3.26
N ARG A 239 0.13 -13.22 3.56
CA ARG A 239 0.79 -13.53 4.85
C ARG A 239 0.05 -12.89 6.02
N LEU A 240 -0.45 -11.67 5.86
CA LEU A 240 -1.16 -10.95 6.92
C LEU A 240 -2.52 -11.57 7.21
N ARG A 241 -3.27 -11.93 6.16
CA ARG A 241 -4.63 -12.45 6.31
C ARG A 241 -4.70 -13.93 6.65
N LYS A 242 -3.66 -14.72 6.33
CA LYS A 242 -3.49 -16.14 6.73
C LYS A 242 -4.69 -17.05 6.40
N THR A 243 -5.47 -16.74 5.37
CA THR A 243 -6.63 -17.56 4.97
C THR A 243 -6.28 -18.60 3.91
N HIS A 244 -5.33 -18.27 3.03
CA HIS A 244 -4.82 -19.14 1.97
C HIS A 244 -3.47 -18.58 1.47
N THR A 245 -2.77 -19.32 0.61
CA THR A 245 -1.40 -18.99 0.17
C THR A 245 -1.38 -18.30 -1.20
N TRP A 246 -0.32 -17.50 -1.40
CA TRP A 246 0.04 -16.93 -2.70
C TRP A 246 1.02 -17.85 -3.44
N PRO A 247 0.94 -17.99 -4.79
CA PRO A 247 -0.12 -17.48 -5.65
C PRO A 247 -1.39 -18.34 -5.56
N PRO A 248 -2.59 -17.72 -5.58
CA PRO A 248 -3.85 -18.46 -5.50
C PRO A 248 -4.28 -19.01 -6.86
N LYS A 249 -5.31 -19.86 -6.84
CA LYS A 249 -6.15 -20.20 -8.00
C LYS A 249 -7.47 -19.44 -7.94
N VAL A 250 -8.07 -19.19 -9.09
CA VAL A 250 -9.40 -18.56 -9.21
C VAL A 250 -10.45 -19.65 -9.33
N THR A 251 -11.23 -19.85 -8.27
CA THR A 251 -12.42 -20.71 -8.33
C THR A 251 -13.59 -19.92 -8.92
N VAL A 252 -14.08 -20.37 -10.08
CA VAL A 252 -15.32 -19.83 -10.69
C VAL A 252 -16.51 -20.60 -10.13
N TYR A 253 -17.48 -19.87 -9.58
CA TYR A 253 -18.73 -20.44 -9.06
C TYR A 253 -19.85 -20.30 -10.09
N ASP A 254 -20.82 -21.22 -10.06
CA ASP A 254 -21.95 -21.24 -11.00
C ASP A 254 -22.74 -19.91 -10.99
N SER A 255 -22.82 -19.27 -9.82
CA SER A 255 -23.50 -17.97 -9.64
C SER A 255 -22.81 -16.79 -10.36
N TRP A 256 -21.60 -16.96 -10.88
CA TRP A 256 -20.82 -15.85 -11.48
C TRP A 256 -21.10 -15.63 -12.96
N GLY A 257 -21.46 -16.68 -13.70
CA GLY A 257 -21.48 -16.66 -15.17
C GLY A 257 -22.34 -15.55 -15.75
N GLU A 258 -23.64 -15.52 -15.41
CA GLU A 258 -24.58 -14.54 -15.97
C GLU A 258 -24.32 -13.10 -15.48
N PRO A 259 -24.10 -12.84 -14.17
CA PRO A 259 -23.75 -11.50 -13.70
C PRO A 259 -22.46 -10.94 -14.30
N TYR A 260 -21.44 -11.80 -14.50
CA TYR A 260 -20.19 -11.39 -15.15
C TYR A 260 -20.40 -11.07 -16.63
N ARG A 261 -21.12 -11.92 -17.37
CA ARG A 261 -21.43 -11.72 -18.79
C ARG A 261 -22.18 -10.42 -19.03
N THR A 262 -23.22 -10.16 -18.23
CA THR A 262 -24.02 -8.93 -18.30
C THR A 262 -23.12 -7.69 -18.11
N MET A 263 -22.37 -7.66 -17.01
CA MET A 263 -21.51 -6.51 -16.68
C MET A 263 -20.40 -6.28 -17.71
N SER A 264 -19.81 -7.36 -18.23
CA SER A 264 -18.75 -7.30 -19.26
C SER A 264 -19.30 -6.83 -20.60
N THR A 265 -20.53 -7.23 -20.96
CA THR A 265 -21.20 -6.77 -22.18
C THR A 265 -21.55 -5.28 -22.08
N ASP A 266 -22.10 -4.83 -20.95
CA ASP A 266 -22.42 -3.42 -20.71
C ASP A 266 -21.16 -2.54 -20.78
N ALA A 267 -20.04 -3.03 -20.24
CA ALA A 267 -18.74 -2.39 -20.30
C ALA A 267 -18.00 -2.58 -21.64
N ARG A 268 -18.57 -3.35 -22.58
CA ARG A 268 -18.00 -3.67 -23.90
C ARG A 268 -16.60 -4.29 -23.82
N LEU A 269 -16.38 -5.15 -22.84
CA LEU A 269 -15.15 -5.94 -22.75
C LEU A 269 -15.12 -7.01 -23.84
N ALA A 270 -13.93 -7.29 -24.37
CA ALA A 270 -13.73 -8.35 -25.37
C ALA A 270 -13.95 -9.75 -24.79
N VAL A 271 -13.59 -9.96 -23.52
CA VAL A 271 -13.81 -11.21 -22.80
C VAL A 271 -15.06 -11.06 -21.94
N THR A 272 -16.10 -11.81 -22.29
CA THR A 272 -17.39 -11.85 -21.56
C THR A 272 -17.65 -13.20 -20.91
N ASP A 273 -16.83 -14.21 -21.23
CA ASP A 273 -16.87 -15.51 -20.57
C ASP A 273 -16.07 -15.48 -19.26
N VAL A 274 -16.69 -15.95 -18.18
CA VAL A 274 -16.13 -15.88 -16.83
C VAL A 274 -14.92 -16.82 -16.66
N HIS A 275 -14.90 -17.98 -17.33
CA HIS A 275 -13.78 -18.92 -17.24
C HIS A 275 -12.57 -18.41 -18.00
N GLN A 276 -12.78 -17.82 -19.18
CA GLN A 276 -11.70 -17.16 -19.92
C GLN A 276 -11.09 -16.01 -19.11
N ALA A 277 -11.92 -15.22 -18.43
CA ALA A 277 -11.44 -14.14 -17.57
C ALA A 277 -10.64 -14.66 -16.37
N ALA A 278 -11.12 -15.73 -15.73
CA ALA A 278 -10.43 -16.37 -14.61
C ALA A 278 -9.06 -16.92 -15.04
N ASN A 279 -8.98 -17.64 -16.16
CA ASN A 279 -7.74 -18.18 -16.68
C ASN A 279 -6.71 -17.09 -16.98
N GLY A 280 -7.11 -16.00 -17.64
CA GLY A 280 -6.19 -14.90 -17.91
C GLY A 280 -5.75 -14.13 -16.65
N LEU A 281 -6.53 -14.16 -15.55
CA LEU A 281 -6.04 -13.67 -14.26
C LEU A 281 -5.05 -14.64 -13.60
N GLU A 282 -5.23 -15.95 -13.72
CA GLU A 282 -4.25 -16.91 -13.22
C GLU A 282 -2.90 -16.76 -13.94
N GLU A 283 -2.92 -16.57 -15.27
CA GLU A 283 -1.71 -16.24 -16.05
C GLU A 283 -1.06 -14.94 -15.54
N PHE A 284 -1.86 -13.93 -15.22
CA PHE A 284 -1.37 -12.69 -14.61
C PHE A 284 -0.74 -12.96 -13.23
N PHE A 285 -1.33 -13.80 -12.38
CA PHE A 285 -0.75 -14.16 -11.07
C PHE A 285 0.59 -14.86 -11.22
N VAL A 286 0.72 -15.78 -12.18
CA VAL A 286 1.99 -16.42 -12.52
C VAL A 286 3.02 -15.39 -12.99
N SER A 287 2.62 -14.43 -13.81
CA SER A 287 3.51 -13.36 -14.28
C SER A 287 4.00 -12.46 -13.14
N ILE A 288 3.15 -12.18 -12.14
CA ILE A 288 3.54 -11.46 -10.92
C ILE A 288 4.55 -12.29 -10.14
N GLU A 289 4.27 -13.58 -9.92
CA GLU A 289 5.14 -14.45 -9.12
C GLU A 289 6.52 -14.69 -9.78
N ALA A 290 6.62 -14.54 -11.09
CA ALA A 290 7.88 -14.65 -11.83
C ALA A 290 8.92 -13.57 -11.49
N PHE A 291 8.53 -12.44 -10.85
CA PHE A 291 9.44 -11.37 -10.43
C PHE A 291 10.25 -11.70 -9.16
N ARG A 292 10.69 -12.97 -9.01
CA ARG A 292 11.64 -13.35 -7.97
C ARG A 292 13.04 -12.86 -8.36
N SER A 293 13.62 -11.97 -7.55
CA SER A 293 15.01 -11.55 -7.72
C SER A 293 15.95 -12.41 -6.87
N ARG A 294 17.14 -12.66 -7.41
CA ARG A 294 18.27 -13.29 -6.72
C ARG A 294 19.48 -12.35 -6.67
N ILE A 295 19.22 -11.05 -6.75
CA ILE A 295 20.24 -10.03 -6.55
C ILE A 295 20.48 -9.89 -5.05
N PHE A 296 21.75 -10.01 -4.67
CA PHE A 296 22.23 -9.90 -3.29
C PHE A 296 23.39 -8.91 -3.26
N ALA A 297 23.50 -8.16 -2.18
CA ALA A 297 24.58 -7.23 -1.93
C ALA A 297 25.93 -7.95 -1.96
N SER A 298 26.98 -7.28 -2.45
CA SER A 298 28.36 -7.76 -2.33
C SER A 298 29.11 -7.08 -1.18
N GLU A 299 28.62 -5.93 -0.74
CA GLU A 299 29.10 -5.23 0.44
C GLU A 299 27.99 -4.35 1.01
N PHE A 300 28.22 -3.73 2.17
CA PHE A 300 27.21 -2.96 2.90
C PHE A 300 26.52 -1.89 2.04
N ARG A 301 27.27 -1.19 1.18
CA ARG A 301 26.71 -0.10 0.35
C ARG A 301 25.74 -0.58 -0.72
N ASP A 302 25.80 -1.87 -1.08
CA ASP A 302 24.92 -2.49 -2.08
C ASP A 302 23.60 -2.95 -1.46
N ILE A 303 23.47 -2.98 -0.12
CA ILE A 303 22.26 -3.45 0.57
C ILE A 303 21.00 -2.71 0.07
N PRO A 304 20.98 -1.35 -0.05
CA PRO A 304 19.82 -0.63 -0.56
C PRO A 304 19.37 -1.09 -1.95
N ASP A 305 20.31 -1.32 -2.87
CA ASP A 305 20.01 -1.78 -4.22
C ASP A 305 19.57 -3.25 -4.23
N ALA A 306 20.20 -4.09 -3.39
CA ALA A 306 19.81 -5.49 -3.26
C ALA A 306 18.37 -5.64 -2.76
N ILE A 307 17.95 -4.88 -1.75
CA ILE A 307 16.57 -4.94 -1.23
C ILE A 307 15.57 -4.19 -2.13
N ALA A 308 16.06 -3.30 -3.00
CA ALA A 308 15.24 -2.67 -4.04
C ALA A 308 14.77 -3.71 -5.06
N GLU A 309 15.68 -4.59 -5.48
CA GLU A 309 15.41 -5.63 -6.47
C GLU A 309 14.81 -6.89 -5.83
N ASN A 310 15.22 -7.23 -4.61
CA ASN A 310 14.79 -8.42 -3.89
C ASN A 310 13.77 -8.10 -2.80
N THR A 311 12.52 -7.94 -3.22
CA THR A 311 11.41 -7.61 -2.33
C THR A 311 11.08 -8.72 -1.33
N ASP A 312 11.37 -9.99 -1.65
CA ASP A 312 11.21 -11.10 -0.70
C ASP A 312 12.14 -10.95 0.49
N LEU A 313 13.40 -10.63 0.21
CA LEU A 313 14.39 -10.38 1.23
C LEU A 313 14.03 -9.12 2.03
N ARG A 314 13.58 -8.06 1.36
CA ARG A 314 13.13 -6.82 2.00
C ARG A 314 11.96 -7.04 2.98
N ASP A 315 10.97 -7.84 2.60
CA ASP A 315 9.84 -8.19 3.47
C ASP A 315 10.32 -8.86 4.75
N VAL A 316 11.24 -9.83 4.64
CA VAL A 316 11.80 -10.53 5.81
C VAL A 316 12.59 -9.56 6.68
N ILE A 317 13.38 -8.65 6.09
CA ILE A 317 14.10 -7.61 6.85
C ILE A 317 13.10 -6.74 7.63
N TYR A 318 12.01 -6.31 6.98
CA TYR A 318 10.98 -5.50 7.61
C TYR A 318 10.33 -6.23 8.81
N GLU A 319 9.97 -7.51 8.64
CA GLU A 319 9.44 -8.35 9.73
C GLU A 319 10.45 -8.47 10.89
N LEU A 320 11.73 -8.71 10.59
CA LEU A 320 12.77 -8.81 11.61
C LEU A 320 12.96 -7.51 12.40
N VAL A 321 12.88 -6.33 11.75
CA VAL A 321 12.95 -5.03 12.44
C VAL A 321 11.82 -4.89 13.46
N GLY A 322 10.61 -5.34 13.11
CA GLY A 322 9.42 -5.28 13.96
C GLY A 322 9.37 -6.34 15.07
N GLU A 323 10.11 -7.44 14.95
CA GLU A 323 9.99 -8.58 15.88
C GLU A 323 11.24 -8.82 16.72
N GLN A 324 12.44 -8.66 16.15
CA GLN A 324 13.68 -9.07 16.80
C GLN A 324 14.13 -8.08 17.89
N PRO A 325 14.76 -8.58 18.98
CA PRO A 325 15.41 -7.73 19.97
C PRO A 325 16.51 -6.86 19.35
N ILE A 326 16.60 -5.60 19.80
CA ILE A 326 17.68 -4.67 19.45
C ILE A 326 18.37 -4.26 20.75
N PRO A 327 19.23 -5.11 21.33
CA PRO A 327 19.89 -4.83 22.60
C PRO A 327 20.88 -3.67 22.43
N SER A 328 20.53 -2.51 22.99
CA SER A 328 21.38 -1.32 23.01
C SER A 328 20.97 -0.40 24.16
N LYS A 329 21.96 0.10 24.92
CA LYS A 329 21.72 1.10 25.98
C LYS A 329 21.14 2.40 25.43
N VAL A 330 21.39 2.72 24.16
CA VAL A 330 20.80 3.89 23.48
C VAL A 330 19.27 3.75 23.36
N LEU A 331 18.78 2.51 23.30
CA LEU A 331 17.37 2.14 23.03
C LEU A 331 16.70 1.45 24.23
N GLU A 332 17.26 1.59 25.43
CA GLU A 332 16.77 0.89 26.63
C GLU A 332 15.32 1.28 26.99
N GLU A 333 14.92 2.50 26.68
CA GLU A 333 13.58 3.02 26.94
C GLU A 333 12.60 2.63 25.80
N PRO A 334 11.40 2.10 26.09
CA PRO A 334 10.48 1.57 25.08
C PRO A 334 10.12 2.53 23.95
N GLU A 335 9.89 3.81 24.26
CA GLU A 335 9.55 4.84 23.29
C GLU A 335 10.72 5.11 22.33
N ARG A 336 11.97 5.01 22.82
CA ARG A 336 13.18 5.19 22.00
C ARG A 336 13.34 4.02 21.04
N LEU A 337 13.12 2.79 21.50
CA LEU A 337 13.10 1.61 20.64
C LEU A 337 12.01 1.72 19.57
N ALA A 338 10.80 2.15 19.93
CA ALA A 338 9.70 2.32 18.99
C ALA A 338 10.03 3.34 17.89
N ARG A 339 10.59 4.51 18.25
CA ARG A 339 11.05 5.51 17.27
C ARG A 339 12.17 4.97 16.37
N PHE A 340 13.11 4.19 16.93
CA PHE A 340 14.20 3.62 16.13
C PHE A 340 13.70 2.58 15.12
N ARG A 341 12.77 1.71 15.54
CA ARG A 341 12.12 0.75 14.65
C ARG A 341 11.41 1.46 13.50
N GLN A 342 10.65 2.51 13.79
CA GLN A 342 10.02 3.33 12.75
C GLN A 342 11.04 3.88 11.75
N ILE A 343 12.20 4.36 12.21
CA ILE A 343 13.26 4.86 11.32
C ILE A 343 13.82 3.73 10.43
N LEU A 344 14.11 2.56 11.01
CA LEU A 344 14.59 1.40 10.25
C LEU A 344 13.55 0.89 9.25
N GLU A 345 12.28 0.85 9.64
CA GLU A 345 11.16 0.47 8.76
C GLU A 345 11.05 1.40 7.54
N ILE A 346 11.20 2.72 7.74
CA ILE A 346 11.21 3.71 6.66
C ILE A 346 12.44 3.53 5.75
N LEU A 347 13.61 3.24 6.33
CA LEU A 347 14.85 2.93 5.59
C LEU A 347 14.68 1.66 4.74
N VAL A 348 14.18 0.57 5.33
CA VAL A 348 13.96 -0.71 4.65
C VAL A 348 12.90 -0.57 3.56
N SER A 349 11.88 0.27 3.79
CA SER A 349 10.84 0.62 2.80
C SER A 349 11.36 1.56 1.71
N ARG A 350 12.63 1.97 1.76
CA ARG A 350 13.32 2.83 0.79
C ARG A 350 12.76 4.25 0.68
N GLU A 351 12.07 4.72 1.71
CA GLU A 351 11.56 6.10 1.78
C GLU A 351 12.66 7.09 2.17
N ILE A 352 13.73 6.61 2.82
CA ILE A 352 14.92 7.38 3.18
C ILE A 352 16.17 6.56 2.86
N ASP A 353 17.30 7.25 2.64
CA ASP A 353 18.61 6.62 2.56
C ASP A 353 19.24 6.43 3.95
N VAL A 354 20.37 5.72 4.01
CA VAL A 354 21.10 5.45 5.26
C VAL A 354 21.51 6.75 5.96
N SER A 355 21.93 7.77 5.21
CA SER A 355 22.36 9.05 5.78
C SER A 355 21.21 9.82 6.44
N GLU A 356 20.03 9.80 5.84
CA GLU A 356 18.81 10.36 6.40
C GLU A 356 18.33 9.55 7.61
N ALA A 357 18.44 8.22 7.60
CA ALA A 357 18.13 7.39 8.76
C ALA A 357 19.02 7.74 9.97
N VAL A 358 20.31 8.01 9.74
CA VAL A 358 21.23 8.51 10.78
C VAL A 358 20.78 9.86 11.31
N ARG A 359 20.51 10.85 10.43
CA ARG A 359 20.03 12.18 10.84
C ARG A 359 18.73 12.11 11.65
N ARG A 360 17.79 11.26 11.23
CA ARG A 360 16.52 11.04 11.95
C ARG A 360 16.76 10.41 13.32
N THR A 361 17.72 9.49 13.43
CA THR A 361 18.07 8.85 14.70
C THR A 361 18.63 9.87 15.68
N GLU A 362 19.53 10.76 15.23
CA GLU A 362 20.04 11.86 16.06
C GLU A 362 18.94 12.83 16.51
N ARG A 363 18.03 13.17 15.57
CA ARG A 363 16.95 14.13 15.80
C ARG A 363 15.85 13.61 16.74
N TYR A 364 15.38 12.37 16.52
CA TYR A 364 14.20 11.84 17.19
C TYR A 364 14.51 10.92 18.37
N ILE A 365 15.79 10.56 18.56
CA ILE A 365 16.27 9.74 19.66
C ILE A 365 17.44 10.47 20.38
N PRO A 366 17.27 11.76 20.72
CA PRO A 366 18.38 12.60 21.16
C PRO A 366 18.99 12.09 22.47
N ARG A 367 20.30 12.31 22.62
CA ARG A 367 21.07 11.94 23.82
C ARG A 367 20.47 12.54 25.08
N GLN A 368 19.98 13.78 25.01
CA GLN A 368 19.48 14.57 26.13
C GLN A 368 18.24 13.94 26.79
N GLU A 369 17.43 13.21 26.01
CA GLU A 369 16.25 12.51 26.50
C GLU A 369 16.57 11.15 27.16
N SER A 370 17.80 10.64 27.03
CA SER A 370 18.14 9.30 27.52
C SER A 370 18.46 9.28 29.02
N ILE A 371 18.13 8.16 29.68
CA ILE A 371 18.64 7.84 31.02
C ILE A 371 20.18 7.75 31.06
N HIS A 372 20.83 7.41 29.94
CA HIS A 372 22.29 7.30 29.80
C HIS A 372 22.96 8.57 29.27
N ARG A 373 22.28 9.72 29.27
CA ARG A 373 22.75 10.99 28.69
C ARG A 373 24.16 11.44 29.12
N VAL A 374 24.65 11.00 30.28
CA VAL A 374 25.98 11.36 30.81
C VAL A 374 27.10 10.43 30.35
N SER A 375 26.77 9.31 29.69
CA SER A 375 27.75 8.27 29.34
C SER A 375 28.23 8.42 27.90
N ASP A 376 29.46 8.91 27.73
CA ASP A 376 30.11 8.96 26.41
C ASP A 376 30.44 7.57 25.86
N ARG A 377 30.41 6.53 26.70
CA ARG A 377 30.49 5.13 26.25
C ARG A 377 29.21 4.66 25.56
N VAL A 378 28.06 5.22 25.93
CA VAL A 378 26.76 4.88 25.30
C VAL A 378 26.49 5.77 24.10
N PHE A 379 26.93 7.03 24.16
CA PHE A 379 26.81 8.01 23.08
C PHE A 379 28.18 8.54 22.63
N PRO A 380 29.06 7.69 22.07
CA PRO A 380 30.30 8.15 21.45
C PRO A 380 30.02 9.00 20.20
N ASP A 381 31.03 9.70 19.71
CA ASP A 381 30.92 10.40 18.42
C ASP A 381 30.57 9.40 17.31
N GLY A 382 29.51 9.70 16.55
CA GLY A 382 29.01 8.80 15.51
C GLY A 382 28.08 7.67 15.98
N TRP A 383 27.66 7.64 17.25
CA TRP A 383 26.78 6.58 17.81
C TRP A 383 25.55 6.27 16.94
N ALA A 384 24.93 7.27 16.32
CA ALA A 384 23.74 7.09 15.48
C ALA A 384 24.08 6.34 14.19
N SER A 385 25.22 6.67 13.57
CA SER A 385 25.74 5.97 12.40
C SER A 385 26.06 4.52 12.73
N GLU A 386 26.77 4.28 13.83
CA GLU A 386 27.10 2.93 14.29
C GLU A 386 25.85 2.09 14.53
N LEU A 387 24.84 2.65 15.20
CA LEU A 387 23.59 1.98 15.50
C LEU A 387 22.81 1.63 14.22
N VAL A 388 22.59 2.58 13.32
CA VAL A 388 21.87 2.37 12.06
C VAL A 388 22.58 1.34 11.18
N ARG A 389 23.89 1.51 10.95
CA ARG A 389 24.67 0.62 10.07
C ARG A 389 24.71 -0.81 10.61
N THR A 390 24.95 -0.96 11.91
CA THR A 390 24.99 -2.28 12.55
C THR A 390 23.66 -3.01 12.38
N GLN A 391 22.54 -2.36 12.70
CA GLN A 391 21.24 -3.03 12.66
C GLN A 391 20.76 -3.27 11.23
N PHE A 392 21.02 -2.34 10.30
CA PHE A 392 20.67 -2.55 8.90
C PHE A 392 21.46 -3.71 8.27
N SER A 393 22.77 -3.77 8.50
CA SER A 393 23.62 -4.88 8.07
C SER A 393 23.21 -6.20 8.73
N ARG A 394 22.97 -6.20 10.05
CA ARG A 394 22.51 -7.37 10.79
C ARG A 394 21.23 -7.93 10.19
N PHE A 395 20.18 -7.11 10.04
CA PHE A 395 18.90 -7.61 9.57
C PHE A 395 18.95 -8.09 8.12
N TYR A 396 19.72 -7.43 7.25
CA TYR A 396 19.98 -7.94 5.90
C TYR A 396 20.62 -9.33 5.92
N ASN A 397 21.72 -9.49 6.67
CA ASN A 397 22.45 -10.77 6.74
C ASN A 397 21.60 -11.86 7.40
N GLN A 398 20.88 -11.53 8.47
CA GLN A 398 19.96 -12.45 9.15
C GLN A 398 18.87 -12.93 8.19
N ALA A 399 18.20 -12.00 7.50
CA ALA A 399 17.14 -12.33 6.54
C ALA A 399 17.64 -13.23 5.41
N LEU A 400 18.82 -12.91 4.85
CA LEU A 400 19.41 -13.70 3.79
C LEU A 400 19.79 -15.11 4.26
N MET A 401 20.42 -15.23 5.42
CA MET A 401 20.78 -16.53 5.97
C MET A 401 19.54 -17.39 6.28
N MET A 402 18.48 -16.79 6.83
CA MET A 402 17.20 -17.48 7.03
C MET A 402 16.60 -17.98 5.71
N GLN A 403 16.62 -17.16 4.67
CA GLN A 403 16.14 -17.55 3.34
C GLN A 403 16.96 -18.71 2.76
N LEU A 404 18.30 -18.61 2.80
CA LEU A 404 19.19 -19.66 2.30
C LEU A 404 19.01 -20.98 3.05
N LEU A 405 18.87 -20.94 4.38
CA LEU A 405 18.59 -22.13 5.19
C LEU A 405 17.23 -22.75 4.82
N ALA A 406 16.19 -21.94 4.62
CA ALA A 406 14.87 -22.40 4.21
C ALA A 406 14.87 -23.02 2.80
N GLU A 407 15.77 -22.56 1.92
CA GLU A 407 16.01 -23.11 0.59
C GLU A 407 16.92 -24.35 0.60
N GLY A 408 17.44 -24.76 1.76
CA GLY A 408 18.24 -25.97 1.94
C GLY A 408 19.75 -25.79 1.70
N HIS A 409 20.23 -24.55 1.61
CA HIS A 409 21.67 -24.29 1.53
C HIS A 409 22.35 -24.61 2.87
N THR A 410 23.54 -25.23 2.81
CA THR A 410 24.37 -25.52 4.00
C THR A 410 25.55 -24.57 4.13
N LYS A 411 25.92 -23.89 3.04
CA LYS A 411 27.05 -22.98 2.97
C LYS A 411 26.67 -21.63 2.41
N CYS A 412 27.48 -20.63 2.73
CA CYS A 412 27.42 -19.30 2.15
C CYS A 412 28.82 -18.76 1.86
N PHE A 413 28.90 -17.73 1.04
CA PHE A 413 30.14 -17.04 0.72
C PHE A 413 30.15 -15.64 1.31
N VAL A 414 31.30 -15.21 1.82
CA VAL A 414 31.51 -13.84 2.31
C VAL A 414 32.46 -13.13 1.33
N PRO A 415 31.97 -12.27 0.43
CA PRO A 415 32.83 -11.51 -0.48
C PRO A 415 33.76 -10.53 0.24
N HIS A 416 34.87 -10.18 -0.41
CA HIS A 416 35.64 -9.00 -0.03
C HIS A 416 34.81 -7.73 -0.25
N SER A 417 35.02 -6.71 0.58
CA SER A 417 34.47 -5.37 0.37
C SER A 417 35.56 -4.41 -0.09
N SER A 418 35.16 -3.46 -0.94
CA SER A 418 36.05 -2.39 -1.42
C SER A 418 36.49 -1.41 -0.32
N GLU A 419 35.80 -1.41 0.82
CA GLU A 419 36.05 -0.54 1.97
C GLU A 419 36.42 -1.35 3.23
N GLU A 420 36.83 -2.61 3.07
CA GLU A 420 37.17 -3.46 4.22
C GLU A 420 38.47 -3.02 4.91
N VAL A 421 38.45 -3.06 6.25
CA VAL A 421 39.66 -2.83 7.05
C VAL A 421 40.47 -4.13 7.08
N ALA A 422 41.64 -4.16 6.46
CA ALA A 422 42.44 -5.38 6.29
C ALA A 422 42.74 -6.14 7.59
N ASN A 423 42.83 -5.44 8.73
CA ASN A 423 43.15 -6.03 10.03
C ASN A 423 41.92 -6.38 10.89
N SER A 424 40.69 -6.22 10.37
CA SER A 424 39.50 -6.62 11.13
C SER A 424 39.34 -8.15 11.14
N PRO A 425 38.72 -8.72 12.19
CA PRO A 425 38.46 -10.16 12.24
C PRO A 425 37.67 -10.67 11.03
N CYS A 426 36.65 -9.93 10.60
CA CYS A 426 35.85 -10.31 9.43
C CYS A 426 36.66 -10.31 8.12
N SER A 427 37.56 -9.35 7.89
CA SER A 427 38.43 -9.35 6.70
C SER A 427 39.43 -10.52 6.74
N GLN A 428 40.05 -10.77 7.89
CA GLN A 428 41.11 -11.78 8.00
C GLN A 428 40.58 -13.21 8.01
N GLN A 429 39.40 -13.43 8.61
CA GLN A 429 38.87 -14.76 8.90
C GLN A 429 37.67 -15.13 8.03
N LEU A 430 36.83 -14.17 7.63
CA LEU A 430 35.61 -14.44 6.87
C LEU A 430 35.71 -14.10 5.37
N ALA A 431 36.23 -12.93 5.02
CA ALA A 431 36.21 -12.44 3.65
C ALA A 431 36.97 -13.34 2.66
N GLY A 432 36.39 -13.49 1.46
CA GLY A 432 36.93 -14.31 0.37
C GLY A 432 36.74 -15.82 0.55
N ARG A 433 35.91 -16.27 1.49
CA ARG A 433 35.78 -17.70 1.84
C ARG A 433 34.33 -18.18 1.93
N GLU A 434 34.16 -19.48 1.75
CA GLU A 434 32.93 -20.20 2.10
C GLU A 434 32.87 -20.52 3.60
N HIS A 435 31.68 -20.47 4.17
CA HIS A 435 31.41 -20.76 5.57
C HIS A 435 30.18 -21.65 5.73
N GLU A 436 30.18 -22.48 6.77
CA GLU A 436 28.99 -23.22 7.19
C GLU A 436 27.90 -22.24 7.62
N LEU A 437 26.81 -22.20 6.85
CA LEU A 437 25.77 -21.19 6.95
C LEU A 437 25.08 -21.22 8.32
N GLY A 438 24.77 -22.43 8.83
CA GLY A 438 24.15 -22.59 10.14
C GLY A 438 25.02 -22.07 11.29
N VAL A 439 26.34 -22.25 11.19
CA VAL A 439 27.30 -21.77 12.20
C VAL A 439 27.36 -20.25 12.19
N LEU A 440 27.50 -19.63 11.01
CA LEU A 440 27.58 -18.18 10.89
C LEU A 440 26.26 -17.50 11.30
N TYR A 441 25.12 -18.12 10.97
CA TYR A 441 23.80 -17.69 11.40
C TYR A 441 23.68 -17.73 12.92
N GLN A 442 24.05 -18.84 13.57
CA GLN A 442 23.97 -18.96 15.03
C GLN A 442 24.82 -17.90 15.73
N ARG A 443 26.05 -17.65 15.26
CA ARG A 443 26.92 -16.58 15.81
C ARG A 443 26.28 -15.18 15.73
N LEU A 444 25.54 -14.89 14.67
CA LEU A 444 24.81 -13.63 14.53
C LEU A 444 23.68 -13.52 15.58
N ILE A 445 22.90 -14.60 15.74
CA ILE A 445 21.77 -14.66 16.67
C ILE A 445 22.24 -14.59 18.12
N ASP A 446 23.25 -15.37 18.50
CA ASP A 446 23.78 -15.42 19.86
C ASP A 446 24.21 -14.02 20.32
N TYR A 447 24.95 -13.31 19.47
CA TYR A 447 25.44 -11.99 19.81
C TYR A 447 24.33 -10.92 19.84
N TYR A 448 23.54 -10.81 18.77
CA TYR A 448 22.64 -9.67 18.60
C TYR A 448 21.22 -9.90 19.13
N SER A 449 20.83 -11.15 19.38
CA SER A 449 19.52 -11.48 19.93
C SER A 449 19.62 -12.07 21.34
N ALA A 450 20.57 -12.98 21.62
CA ALA A 450 20.69 -13.61 22.94
C ALA A 450 21.62 -12.86 23.92
N GLY A 451 22.48 -11.97 23.42
CA GLY A 451 23.47 -11.27 24.24
C GLY A 451 24.63 -12.16 24.71
N GLU A 452 24.80 -13.32 24.06
CA GLU A 452 25.88 -14.26 24.32
C GLU A 452 27.13 -13.86 23.52
N TRP A 453 28.22 -13.58 24.22
CA TRP A 453 29.46 -13.08 23.62
C TRP A 453 30.38 -14.22 23.21
N SER A 454 30.86 -14.17 21.97
CA SER A 454 31.90 -15.07 21.44
C SER A 454 33.01 -14.26 20.76
N ALA A 455 34.24 -14.76 20.82
CA ALA A 455 35.39 -14.18 20.13
C ALA A 455 35.44 -14.55 18.64
N GLU A 456 34.57 -15.48 18.21
CA GLU A 456 34.45 -15.91 16.84
C GLU A 456 33.81 -14.82 15.96
N PRO A 457 34.37 -14.54 14.76
CA PRO A 457 33.87 -13.49 13.89
C PRO A 457 32.48 -13.83 13.34
N ARG A 458 31.66 -12.78 13.15
CA ARG A 458 30.30 -12.82 12.61
C ARG A 458 30.08 -11.68 11.61
N ILE A 459 28.89 -11.57 11.00
CA ILE A 459 28.57 -10.48 10.08
C ILE A 459 27.24 -9.83 10.43
N PRO A 460 27.21 -8.53 10.79
CA PRO A 460 28.37 -7.65 10.97
C PRO A 460 29.15 -7.98 12.24
N ASP A 461 30.48 -7.87 12.20
CA ASP A 461 31.35 -8.11 13.36
C ASP A 461 31.49 -6.88 14.29
N ASN A 462 31.39 -5.69 13.69
CA ASN A 462 31.52 -4.40 14.35
C ASN A 462 30.72 -3.33 13.57
N PRO A 463 30.52 -2.12 14.10
CA PRO A 463 29.71 -1.08 13.45
C PRO A 463 30.22 -0.57 12.09
N HIS A 464 31.50 -0.80 11.80
CA HIS A 464 32.13 -0.43 10.53
C HIS A 464 32.31 -1.64 9.59
N CYS A 465 31.80 -2.81 9.95
CA CYS A 465 31.85 -3.99 9.09
C CYS A 465 31.08 -3.71 7.79
N THR A 466 31.78 -3.89 6.66
CA THR A 466 31.24 -3.69 5.31
C THR A 466 30.90 -5.01 4.62
N HIS A 467 31.22 -6.14 5.24
CA HIS A 467 30.94 -7.46 4.70
C HIS A 467 29.46 -7.82 4.78
N VAL A 468 29.05 -8.68 3.86
CA VAL A 468 27.73 -9.30 3.80
C VAL A 468 27.88 -10.79 3.50
N VAL A 469 26.83 -11.54 3.73
CA VAL A 469 26.69 -12.92 3.29
C VAL A 469 26.12 -12.93 1.87
N ARG A 470 26.51 -13.93 1.06
CA ARG A 470 25.91 -14.24 -0.24
C ARG A 470 25.65 -15.74 -0.38
N PRO A 471 24.68 -16.15 -1.21
CA PRO A 471 24.64 -17.54 -1.67
C PRO A 471 25.97 -17.90 -2.35
N ASN A 472 26.38 -19.15 -2.18
CA ASN A 472 27.54 -19.72 -2.85
C ASN A 472 27.28 -19.95 -4.34
#